data_AF-A0AAE7CND0-F1
#
_entry.id   AF-A0AAE7CND0-F1
#
_cell.length_a   1.000
_cell.length_b   1.000
_cell.length_c   1.000
_cell.angle_alpha   90.00
_cell.angle_beta   90.00
_cell.angle_gamma   90.00
#
_symmetry.space_group_name_H-M   'P 1'
#
loop_
_entity.id
_entity.type
_entity.pdbx_description
1 polymer ?
#
loop_
_entity_poly.entity_id
_entity_poly.type
_entity_poly.pdbx_seq_one_letter_code
_entity_poly.pdbx_strand_id
1 'polypeptide(L)'
;MNSPTVRPVTRNGRTHYVEEPAKLPPLTPDELIMRGVGAATAVVVIGALIWSTVSVGGMLDMVAPAWASYMIAGVFDLAWIVAMAIEYVLRFEPRRQKVPKAIGWLALVTSMAAIFAHGALLDKPWIGAFGALVSALAKGLWWLLMFATSRRLDNDTQAWLTLELGEIHARRAEQNALAKVQREREKYALEQPADTVHTVVQDSPDVVSGRPSATPDVALDASTPKPVTSEDSRPDPLRTIADQASGPSDLVRTLAGHIHPDTLVDTAVRLRPDLKADSIRRTAKRLGNTYL
;
A
#
# COMPACT_ATOMS: atom_id res chain seq x y z
N MET A 1 -23.76 -20.42 -3.49
CA MET A 1 -23.74 -19.01 -3.93
C MET A 1 -25.18 -18.61 -4.18
N ASN A 2 -25.75 -17.72 -3.36
CA ASN A 2 -27.09 -17.20 -3.61
C ASN A 2 -26.98 -16.21 -4.77
N SER A 3 -27.55 -16.55 -5.93
CA SER A 3 -27.65 -15.60 -7.04
C SER A 3 -28.40 -14.35 -6.56
N PRO A 4 -27.94 -13.13 -6.91
CA PRO A 4 -28.62 -11.91 -6.51
C PRO A 4 -30.06 -11.95 -7.04
N THR A 5 -31.03 -11.90 -6.13
CA THR A 5 -32.44 -11.82 -6.49
C THR A 5 -32.68 -10.44 -7.08
N VAL A 6 -32.78 -10.37 -8.40
CA VAL A 6 -33.08 -9.11 -9.10
C VAL A 6 -34.59 -8.92 -9.07
N ARG A 7 -35.06 -7.87 -8.36
CA ARG A 7 -36.49 -7.54 -8.30
C ARG A 7 -36.79 -6.32 -9.19
N PRO A 8 -37.80 -6.39 -10.07
CA PRO A 8 -38.24 -5.20 -10.80
C PRO A 8 -38.96 -4.26 -9.81
N VAL A 9 -38.47 -3.02 -9.72
CA VAL A 9 -39.09 -1.94 -8.95
C VAL A 9 -39.52 -0.84 -9.92
N THR A 10 -40.83 -0.68 -10.09
CA THR A 10 -41.39 0.38 -10.93
C THR A 10 -41.74 1.60 -10.08
N ARG A 11 -41.14 2.75 -10.41
CA ARG A 11 -41.51 4.07 -9.85
C ARG A 11 -41.67 5.05 -11.01
N ASN A 12 -42.75 5.83 -11.01
CA ASN A 12 -43.06 6.83 -12.04
C ASN A 12 -43.03 6.27 -13.48
N GLY A 13 -43.58 5.06 -13.69
CA GLY A 13 -43.62 4.42 -15.01
C GLY A 13 -42.28 3.91 -15.54
N ARG A 14 -41.18 4.03 -14.77
CA ARG A 14 -39.88 3.43 -15.09
C ARG A 14 -39.59 2.25 -14.18
N THR A 15 -39.31 1.10 -14.79
CA THR A 15 -38.91 -0.12 -14.09
C THR A 15 -37.39 -0.16 -13.99
N HIS A 16 -36.88 -0.11 -12.76
CA HIS A 16 -35.47 -0.37 -12.48
C HIS A 16 -35.32 -1.76 -11.88
N TYR A 17 -34.35 -2.52 -12.39
CA TYR A 17 -33.93 -3.77 -11.78
C TYR A 17 -32.99 -3.43 -10.62
N VAL A 18 -33.50 -3.57 -9.39
CA VAL A 18 -32.71 -3.32 -8.19
C VAL A 18 -32.25 -4.68 -7.68
N GLU A 19 -30.94 -4.87 -7.59
CA GLU A 19 -30.37 -6.01 -6.87
C GLU A 19 -30.73 -5.86 -5.40
N GLU A 20 -31.53 -6.78 -4.86
CA GLU A 20 -31.79 -6.79 -3.42
C GLU A 20 -30.46 -7.10 -2.72
N PRO A 21 -30.05 -6.25 -1.74
CA PRO A 21 -28.84 -6.53 -0.98
C PRO A 21 -29.01 -7.90 -0.32
N ALA A 22 -28.06 -8.81 -0.57
CA ALA A 22 -28.09 -10.15 -0.02
C ALA A 22 -28.38 -10.06 1.49
N LYS A 23 -29.51 -10.63 1.92
CA LYS A 23 -29.90 -10.61 3.33
C LYS A 23 -28.81 -11.33 4.11
N LEU A 24 -28.10 -10.59 4.97
CA LEU A 24 -27.05 -11.19 5.79
C LEU A 24 -27.65 -12.34 6.60
N PRO A 25 -26.92 -13.47 6.74
CA PRO A 25 -27.37 -14.54 7.61
C PRO A 25 -27.62 -13.99 9.03
N PRO A 26 -28.65 -14.48 9.75
CA PRO A 26 -28.90 -14.05 11.11
C PRO A 26 -27.69 -14.36 11.99
N LEU A 27 -27.45 -13.50 12.98
CA LEU A 27 -26.35 -13.69 13.93
C LEU A 27 -26.47 -15.04 14.62
N THR A 28 -25.37 -15.80 14.58
CA THR A 28 -25.29 -17.05 15.35
C THR A 28 -25.13 -16.73 16.84
N PRO A 29 -25.57 -17.61 17.77
CA PRO A 29 -25.35 -17.43 19.20
C PRO A 29 -23.87 -17.20 19.54
N ASP A 30 -22.96 -17.87 18.84
CA ASP A 30 -21.52 -17.72 19.00
C ASP A 30 -21.04 -16.30 18.67
N GLU A 31 -21.56 -15.69 17.60
CA GLU A 31 -21.25 -14.31 17.25
C GLU A 31 -21.74 -13.31 18.31
N LEU A 32 -22.91 -13.58 18.91
CA LEU A 32 -23.43 -12.74 19.99
C LEU A 32 -22.54 -12.82 21.23
N ILE A 33 -22.10 -14.02 21.61
CA ILE A 33 -21.16 -14.23 22.73
C ILE A 33 -19.86 -13.48 22.44
N MET A 34 -19.28 -13.62 21.24
CA MET A 34 -18.03 -12.95 20.89
C MET A 34 -18.15 -11.42 20.88
N ARG A 35 -19.30 -10.86 20.48
CA ARG A 35 -19.60 -9.43 20.62
C ARG A 35 -19.67 -9.02 22.09
N GLY A 36 -20.30 -9.83 22.93
CA GLY A 36 -20.36 -9.62 24.39
C GLY A 36 -18.97 -9.59 25.02
N VAL A 37 -18.11 -10.57 24.70
CA VAL A 37 -16.71 -10.62 25.17
C VAL A 37 -15.92 -9.41 24.67
N GLY A 38 -16.13 -8.99 23.42
CA GLY A 38 -15.52 -7.78 22.86
C GLY A 38 -15.93 -6.51 23.63
N ALA A 39 -17.22 -6.35 23.91
CA ALA A 39 -17.74 -5.23 24.68
C ALA A 39 -17.19 -5.21 26.12
N ALA A 40 -17.18 -6.37 26.80
CA ALA A 40 -16.62 -6.49 28.14
C ALA A 40 -15.12 -6.14 28.16
N THR A 41 -14.35 -6.62 27.16
CA THR A 41 -12.93 -6.29 27.00
C THR A 41 -12.74 -4.78 26.81
N ALA A 42 -13.58 -4.13 26.01
CA ALA A 42 -13.52 -2.68 25.80
C ALA A 42 -13.77 -1.91 27.11
N VAL A 43 -14.72 -2.35 27.94
CA VAL A 43 -14.98 -1.74 29.26
C VAL A 43 -13.76 -1.85 30.18
N VAL A 44 -13.09 -3.01 30.21
CA VAL A 44 -11.85 -3.19 30.99
C VAL A 44 -10.75 -2.27 30.50
N VAL A 45 -10.58 -2.12 29.19
CA VAL A 45 -9.61 -1.19 28.60
C VAL A 45 -9.93 0.26 29.00
N ILE A 46 -11.20 0.68 28.93
CA ILE A 46 -11.62 2.03 29.35
C ILE A 46 -11.29 2.28 30.84
N GLY A 47 -11.57 1.30 31.71
CA GLY A 47 -11.21 1.41 33.13
C GLY A 47 -9.71 1.57 33.35
N ALA A 48 -8.90 0.79 32.62
CA ALA A 48 -7.44 0.90 32.67
C ALA A 48 -6.93 2.27 32.18
N LEU A 49 -7.53 2.81 31.12
CA LEU A 49 -7.20 4.14 30.59
C LEU A 49 -7.49 5.23 31.62
N ILE A 50 -8.70 5.25 32.20
CA ILE A 50 -9.07 6.25 33.22
C ILE A 50 -8.09 6.22 34.39
N TRP A 51 -7.74 5.02 34.87
CA TRP A 51 -6.79 4.86 35.96
C TRP A 51 -5.37 5.31 35.58
N SER A 52 -4.92 4.98 34.37
CA SER A 52 -3.60 5.40 33.87
C SER A 52 -3.53 6.92 33.72
N THR A 53 -4.55 7.55 33.12
CA THR A 53 -4.64 9.01 32.98
C THR A 53 -4.60 9.70 34.33
N VAL A 54 -5.35 9.19 35.34
CA VAL A 54 -5.34 9.75 36.70
C VAL A 54 -3.96 9.64 37.35
N SER A 55 -3.32 8.48 37.23
CA SER A 55 -2.01 8.22 37.85
C SER A 55 -0.88 9.04 37.21
N VAL A 56 -0.80 9.05 35.88
CA VAL A 56 0.22 9.79 35.14
C VAL A 56 -0.01 11.29 35.25
N GLY A 57 -1.26 11.74 35.10
CA GLY A 57 -1.64 13.14 35.25
C GLY A 57 -1.34 13.67 36.65
N GLY A 58 -1.67 12.91 37.71
CA GLY A 58 -1.35 13.29 39.08
C GLY A 58 0.14 13.35 39.39
N MET A 59 0.97 12.54 38.71
CA MET A 59 2.43 12.65 38.83
C MET A 59 2.97 13.90 38.12
N LEU A 60 2.46 14.20 36.92
CA LEU A 60 2.88 15.36 36.13
C LEU A 60 2.39 16.69 36.73
N ASP A 61 1.25 16.70 37.43
CA ASP A 61 0.72 17.88 38.13
C ASP A 61 1.66 18.40 39.23
N MET A 62 2.62 17.57 39.69
CA MET A 62 3.67 18.00 40.62
C MET A 62 4.67 18.99 39.99
N VAL A 63 4.78 19.02 38.66
CA VAL A 63 5.79 19.81 37.93
C VAL A 63 5.21 20.72 36.86
N ALA A 64 3.94 20.53 36.47
CA ALA A 64 3.27 21.30 35.43
C ALA A 64 1.81 21.57 35.81
N PRO A 65 1.13 22.58 35.23
CA PRO A 65 -0.26 22.87 35.53
C PRO A 65 -1.18 21.66 35.24
N ALA A 66 -2.10 21.35 36.15
CA ALA A 66 -3.02 20.22 36.07
C ALA A 66 -3.60 19.97 34.67
N TRP A 67 -4.15 21.01 34.03
CA TRP A 67 -4.78 20.87 32.72
C TRP A 67 -3.80 20.31 31.65
N ALA A 68 -2.53 20.73 31.68
CA ALA A 68 -1.51 20.28 30.74
C ALA A 68 -1.06 18.85 31.06
N SER A 69 -0.92 18.53 32.36
CA SER A 69 -0.54 17.22 32.86
C SER A 69 -1.53 16.12 32.44
N TYR A 70 -2.83 16.36 32.61
CA TYR A 70 -3.86 15.41 32.18
C TYR A 70 -4.00 15.31 30.65
N MET A 71 -3.76 16.41 29.92
CA MET A 71 -3.71 16.38 28.45
C MET A 71 -2.57 15.49 27.94
N ILE A 72 -1.37 15.63 28.51
CA ILE A 72 -0.20 14.82 28.13
C ILE A 72 -0.43 13.34 28.49
N ALA A 73 -1.00 13.06 29.65
CA ALA A 73 -1.40 11.70 30.03
C ALA A 73 -2.39 11.10 29.01
N GLY A 74 -3.39 11.88 28.58
CA GLY A 74 -4.33 11.46 27.54
C GLY A 74 -3.69 11.19 26.18
N VAL A 75 -2.68 11.99 25.77
CA VAL A 75 -1.93 11.75 24.53
C VAL A 75 -1.16 10.44 24.58
N PHE A 76 -0.56 10.12 25.73
CA PHE A 76 0.12 8.85 25.94
C PHE A 76 -0.84 7.66 25.81
N ASP A 77 -1.99 7.74 26.46
CA ASP A 77 -3.06 6.73 26.36
C ASP A 77 -3.60 6.59 24.93
N LEU A 78 -3.76 7.70 24.21
CA LEU A 78 -4.18 7.69 22.81
C LEU A 78 -3.16 6.97 21.91
N ALA A 79 -1.86 7.18 22.13
CA ALA A 79 -0.81 6.47 21.39
C ALA A 79 -0.91 4.95 21.60
N TRP A 80 -1.22 4.51 22.82
CA TRP A 80 -1.43 3.09 23.13
C TRP A 80 -2.70 2.54 22.45
N ILE A 81 -3.81 3.27 22.48
CA ILE A 81 -5.05 2.90 21.78
C ILE A 81 -4.81 2.78 20.27
N VAL A 82 -4.09 3.72 19.67
CA VAL A 82 -3.75 3.68 18.23
C VAL A 82 -2.93 2.44 17.91
N ALA A 83 -1.94 2.10 18.73
CA ALA A 83 -1.17 0.87 18.56
C ALA A 83 -2.06 -0.38 18.63
N MET A 84 -3.00 -0.44 19.58
CA MET A 84 -3.99 -1.52 19.71
C MET A 84 -4.95 -1.61 18.52
N ALA A 85 -5.42 -0.47 18.02
CA ALA A 85 -6.30 -0.40 16.86
C ALA A 85 -5.59 -0.91 15.60
N ILE A 86 -4.34 -0.51 15.39
CA ILE A 86 -3.53 -1.00 14.27
C ILE A 86 -3.25 -2.51 14.44
N GLU A 87 -2.98 -2.98 15.66
CA GLU A 87 -2.83 -4.42 15.94
C GLU A 87 -4.09 -5.22 15.59
N TYR A 88 -5.28 -4.66 15.83
CA TYR A 88 -6.58 -5.25 15.48
C TYR A 88 -6.84 -5.29 13.98
N VAL A 89 -6.49 -4.22 13.26
CA VAL A 89 -6.62 -4.14 11.79
C VAL A 89 -5.70 -5.16 11.13
N LEU A 90 -4.46 -5.30 11.63
CA LEU A 90 -3.46 -6.21 11.09
C LEU A 90 -3.55 -7.64 11.66
N ARG A 91 -4.67 -8.03 12.29
CA ARG A 91 -4.82 -9.34 12.94
C ARG A 91 -4.63 -10.54 12.01
N PHE A 92 -4.87 -10.36 10.71
CA PHE A 92 -4.69 -11.41 9.69
C PHE A 92 -3.34 -11.33 8.97
N GLU A 93 -2.51 -10.33 9.28
CA GLU A 93 -1.21 -10.07 8.64
C GLU A 93 -0.06 -10.17 9.65
N PRO A 94 0.34 -11.41 10.04
CA PRO A 94 1.26 -11.63 11.16
C PRO A 94 2.64 -10.97 10.98
N ARG A 95 3.09 -10.75 9.74
CA ARG A 95 4.35 -10.05 9.45
C ARG A 95 4.28 -8.56 9.80
N ARG A 96 3.18 -7.89 9.43
CA ARG A 96 2.98 -6.45 9.66
C ARG A 96 2.52 -6.15 11.08
N GLN A 97 1.90 -7.12 11.75
CA GLN A 97 1.43 -6.98 13.14
C GLN A 97 2.57 -6.89 14.18
N LYS A 98 3.79 -7.38 13.87
CA LYS A 98 4.90 -7.44 14.85
C LYS A 98 5.25 -6.08 15.45
N VAL A 99 5.32 -5.04 14.62
CA VAL A 99 5.73 -3.69 15.04
C VAL A 99 4.66 -3.05 15.95
N PRO A 100 3.38 -2.95 15.56
CA PRO A 100 2.32 -2.45 16.44
C PRO A 100 2.23 -3.23 17.76
N LYS A 101 2.40 -4.55 17.70
CA LYS A 101 2.41 -5.39 18.91
C LYS A 101 3.56 -5.01 19.84
N ALA A 102 4.79 -4.88 19.32
CA ALA A 102 5.95 -4.48 20.12
C ALA A 102 5.77 -3.08 20.73
N ILE A 103 5.28 -2.12 19.95
CA ILE A 103 4.97 -0.76 20.44
C ILE A 103 3.90 -0.80 21.53
N GLY A 104 2.84 -1.58 21.34
CA GLY A 104 1.77 -1.74 22.33
C GLY A 104 2.25 -2.34 23.65
N TRP A 105 3.20 -3.28 23.60
CA TRP A 105 3.85 -3.83 24.81
C TRP A 105 4.81 -2.83 25.47
N LEU A 106 5.59 -2.09 24.67
CA LEU A 106 6.49 -1.05 25.19
C LEU A 106 5.70 0.05 25.91
N ALA A 107 4.63 0.54 25.30
CA ALA A 107 3.72 1.51 25.90
C ALA A 107 3.09 0.97 27.19
N LEU A 108 2.67 -0.31 27.22
CA LEU A 108 2.17 -0.94 28.44
C LEU A 108 3.20 -0.93 29.57
N VAL A 109 4.42 -1.40 29.30
CA VAL A 109 5.48 -1.45 30.33
C VAL A 109 5.80 -0.05 30.86
N THR A 110 5.81 0.94 29.97
CA THR A 110 6.02 2.34 30.35
C THR A 110 4.89 2.86 31.24
N SER A 111 3.63 2.56 30.90
CA SER A 111 2.45 2.91 31.71
C SER A 111 2.52 2.26 33.09
N MET A 112 2.83 0.96 33.14
CA MET A 112 2.95 0.21 34.40
C MET A 112 4.03 0.81 35.31
N ALA A 113 5.19 1.16 34.75
CA ALA A 113 6.26 1.80 35.49
C ALA A 113 5.83 3.16 36.06
N ALA A 114 5.12 3.98 35.28
CA ALA A 114 4.61 5.28 35.73
C ALA A 114 3.55 5.14 36.83
N ILE A 115 2.60 4.22 36.69
CA ILE A 115 1.56 3.95 37.70
C ILE A 115 2.19 3.44 39.01
N PHE A 116 3.16 2.54 38.92
CA PHE A 116 3.87 2.04 40.08
C PHE A 116 4.67 3.16 40.78
N ALA A 117 5.40 3.97 40.01
CA ALA A 117 6.14 5.12 40.52
C ALA A 117 5.20 6.13 41.22
N HIS A 118 4.04 6.42 40.64
CA HIS A 118 3.04 7.29 41.25
C HIS A 118 2.54 6.73 42.59
N GLY A 119 2.26 5.42 42.67
CA GLY A 119 1.89 4.77 43.92
C GLY A 119 2.99 4.83 44.99
N ALA A 120 4.25 4.67 44.58
CA ALA A 120 5.41 4.79 45.48
C ALA A 120 5.58 6.22 46.02
N LEU A 121 5.35 7.24 45.19
CA LEU A 121 5.39 8.65 45.61
C LEU A 121 4.29 9.03 46.61
N LEU A 122 3.18 8.29 46.62
CA LEU A 122 2.07 8.46 47.56
C LEU A 122 2.19 7.60 48.83
N ASP A 123 3.36 6.98 49.07
CA ASP A 123 3.60 6.00 50.15
C ASP A 123 2.62 4.80 50.12
N LYS A 124 2.06 4.50 48.94
CA LYS A 124 1.09 3.42 48.71
C LYS A 124 1.54 2.53 47.54
N PRO A 125 2.71 1.88 47.63
CA PRO A 125 3.28 1.10 46.53
C PRO A 125 2.37 -0.06 46.10
N TRP A 126 1.61 -0.64 47.03
CA TRP A 126 0.64 -1.71 46.72
C TRP A 126 -0.48 -1.23 45.81
N ILE A 127 -0.99 -0.01 46.00
CA ILE A 127 -2.03 0.55 45.13
C ILE A 127 -1.48 0.79 43.73
N GLY A 128 -0.26 1.31 43.62
CA GLY A 128 0.45 1.44 42.34
C GLY A 128 0.65 0.09 41.64
N ALA A 129 1.04 -0.95 42.39
CA ALA A 129 1.22 -2.30 41.84
C ALA A 129 -0.09 -2.90 41.31
N PHE A 130 -1.19 -2.80 42.06
CA PHE A 130 -2.50 -3.25 41.60
C PHE A 130 -2.98 -2.46 40.38
N GLY A 131 -2.77 -1.14 40.37
CA GLY A 131 -3.06 -0.30 39.21
C GLY A 131 -2.29 -0.73 37.95
N ALA A 132 -1.00 -1.03 38.08
CA ALA A 132 -0.18 -1.54 36.98
C ALA A 132 -0.68 -2.92 36.49
N LEU A 133 -1.11 -3.79 37.41
CA LEU A 133 -1.64 -5.11 37.08
C LEU A 133 -2.96 -5.01 36.28
N VAL A 134 -3.82 -4.02 36.57
CA VAL A 134 -5.05 -3.79 35.81
C VAL A 134 -4.74 -3.46 34.34
N SER A 135 -3.71 -2.65 34.06
CA SER A 135 -3.28 -2.37 32.68
C SER A 135 -2.76 -3.63 31.97
N ALA A 136 -2.01 -4.48 32.68
CA ALA A 136 -1.54 -5.75 32.14
C ALA A 136 -2.70 -6.70 31.81
N LEU A 137 -3.70 -6.78 32.69
CA LEU A 137 -4.92 -7.56 32.46
C LEU A 137 -5.70 -7.02 31.27
N ALA A 138 -5.89 -5.71 31.16
CA ALA A 138 -6.58 -5.09 30.02
C ALA A 138 -5.91 -5.45 28.69
N LYS A 139 -4.58 -5.32 28.60
CA LYS A 139 -3.83 -5.72 27.41
C LYS A 139 -3.89 -7.22 27.16
N GLY A 140 -3.85 -8.03 28.22
CA GLY A 140 -3.94 -9.48 28.16
C GLY A 140 -5.29 -9.97 27.61
N LEU A 141 -6.40 -9.41 28.12
CA LEU A 141 -7.76 -9.67 27.62
C LEU A 141 -7.91 -9.26 26.15
N TRP A 142 -7.38 -8.09 25.77
CA TRP A 142 -7.36 -7.67 24.36
C TRP A 142 -6.59 -8.65 23.47
N TRP A 143 -5.40 -9.07 23.91
CA TRP A 143 -4.60 -10.03 23.18
C TRP A 143 -5.30 -11.39 23.07
N LEU A 144 -5.95 -11.85 24.13
CA LEU A 144 -6.73 -13.09 24.14
C LEU A 144 -7.94 -13.01 23.20
N LEU A 145 -8.67 -11.88 23.19
CA LEU A 145 -9.77 -11.64 22.25
C LEU A 145 -9.28 -11.72 20.80
N MET A 146 -8.13 -11.12 20.51
CA MET A 146 -7.49 -11.20 19.19
C MET A 146 -7.09 -12.61 18.84
N PHE A 147 -6.51 -13.35 19.79
CA PHE A 147 -6.16 -14.75 19.58
C PHE A 147 -7.39 -15.61 19.28
N ALA A 148 -8.48 -15.43 20.03
CA ALA A 148 -9.72 -16.18 19.83
C ALA A 148 -10.44 -15.85 18.51
N THR A 149 -10.40 -14.59 18.08
CA THR A 149 -11.05 -14.14 16.83
C THR A 149 -10.19 -14.35 15.58
N SER A 150 -8.88 -14.51 15.74
CA SER A 150 -7.96 -14.74 14.62
C SER A 150 -7.86 -16.23 14.33
N ARG A 151 -8.68 -16.72 13.39
CA ARG A 151 -8.43 -18.05 12.82
C ARG A 151 -7.12 -17.99 12.05
N ARG A 152 -6.14 -18.81 12.45
CA ARG A 152 -4.91 -18.97 11.67
C ARG A 152 -5.29 -19.67 10.36
N LEU A 153 -5.23 -18.92 9.26
CA LEU A 153 -5.34 -19.50 7.93
C LEU A 153 -4.08 -20.34 7.68
N ASP A 154 -4.23 -21.42 6.91
CA ASP A 154 -3.08 -22.16 6.38
C ASP A 154 -2.17 -21.23 5.55
N ASN A 155 -0.89 -21.56 5.46
CA ASN A 155 0.12 -20.74 4.78
C ASN A 155 -0.26 -20.50 3.31
N ASP A 156 -0.81 -21.51 2.63
CA ASP A 156 -1.22 -21.40 1.23
C ASP A 156 -2.41 -20.45 1.08
N THR A 157 -3.40 -20.56 1.96
CA THR A 157 -4.56 -19.66 1.98
C THR A 157 -4.16 -18.23 2.36
N GLN A 158 -3.20 -18.05 3.28
CA GLN A 158 -2.64 -16.72 3.58
C GLN A 158 -1.91 -16.13 2.37
N ALA A 159 -1.11 -16.93 1.66
CA ALA A 159 -0.42 -16.48 0.46
C ALA A 159 -1.41 -16.07 -0.62
N TRP A 160 -2.44 -16.88 -0.87
CA TRP A 160 -3.51 -16.55 -1.81
C TRP A 160 -4.25 -15.26 -1.42
N LEU A 161 -4.69 -15.12 -0.16
CA LEU A 161 -5.38 -13.92 0.31
C LEU A 161 -4.50 -12.67 0.20
N THR A 162 -3.19 -12.81 0.47
CA THR A 162 -2.23 -11.70 0.34
C THR A 162 -2.10 -11.26 -1.11
N LEU A 163 -2.12 -12.19 -2.07
CA LEU A 163 -2.11 -11.87 -3.50
C LEU A 163 -3.40 -11.15 -3.91
N GLU A 164 -4.55 -11.66 -3.50
CA GLU A 164 -5.87 -11.09 -3.82
C GLU A 164 -6.02 -9.67 -3.24
N LEU A 165 -5.69 -9.48 -1.96
CA LEU A 165 -5.68 -8.16 -1.33
C LEU A 165 -4.64 -7.24 -1.97
N GLY A 166 -3.47 -7.79 -2.34
CA GLY A 166 -2.43 -7.06 -3.05
C GLY A 166 -2.93 -6.47 -4.36
N GLU A 167 -3.70 -7.24 -5.14
CA GLU A 167 -4.30 -6.79 -6.39
C GLU A 167 -5.34 -5.67 -6.14
N ILE A 168 -6.22 -5.83 -5.15
CA ILE A 168 -7.21 -4.80 -4.80
C ILE A 168 -6.51 -3.51 -4.34
N HIS A 169 -5.47 -3.63 -3.52
CA HIS A 169 -4.69 -2.49 -3.06
C HIS A 169 -3.94 -1.79 -4.20
N ALA A 170 -3.40 -2.55 -5.16
CA ALA A 170 -2.78 -2.02 -6.36
C ALA A 170 -3.78 -1.22 -7.19
N ARG A 171 -4.96 -1.80 -7.49
CA ARG A 171 -6.04 -1.09 -8.23
C ARG A 171 -6.48 0.19 -7.52
N ARG A 172 -6.62 0.17 -6.18
CA ARG A 172 -6.95 1.38 -5.40
C ARG A 172 -5.83 2.42 -5.45
N ALA A 173 -4.57 1.99 -5.41
CA ALA A 173 -3.42 2.88 -5.51
C ALA A 173 -3.35 3.55 -6.90
N GLU A 174 -3.61 2.79 -7.96
CA GLU A 174 -3.73 3.32 -9.33
C GLU A 174 -4.83 4.37 -9.44
N GLN A 175 -6.04 4.08 -8.94
CA GLN A 175 -7.15 5.04 -8.94
C GLN A 175 -6.80 6.33 -8.20
N ASN A 176 -6.17 6.22 -7.02
CA ASN A 176 -5.73 7.38 -6.25
C ASN A 176 -4.63 8.18 -6.97
N ALA A 177 -3.72 7.50 -7.67
CA ALA A 177 -2.68 8.14 -8.46
C ALA A 177 -3.27 8.88 -9.68
N LEU A 178 -4.20 8.26 -10.40
CA LEU A 178 -4.91 8.88 -11.52
C LEU A 178 -5.72 10.09 -11.07
N ALA A 179 -6.43 9.99 -9.95
CA ALA A 179 -7.17 11.12 -9.37
C ALA A 179 -6.24 12.29 -9.00
N LYS A 180 -5.05 12.01 -8.48
CA LYS A 180 -4.03 13.04 -8.23
C LYS A 180 -3.54 13.67 -9.53
N VAL A 181 -3.23 12.88 -10.55
CA VAL A 181 -2.78 13.40 -11.87
C VAL A 181 -3.86 14.27 -12.51
N GLN A 182 -5.13 13.87 -12.45
CA GLN A 182 -6.24 14.67 -12.97
C GLN A 182 -6.36 16.01 -12.25
N ARG A 183 -6.33 16.02 -10.91
CA ARG A 183 -6.36 17.26 -10.12
C ARG A 183 -5.20 18.20 -10.45
N GLU A 184 -4.00 17.67 -10.63
CA GLU A 184 -2.84 18.49 -11.02
C GLU A 184 -3.01 19.00 -12.45
N ARG A 185 -3.48 18.19 -13.41
CA ARG A 185 -3.78 18.65 -14.79
C ARG A 185 -4.81 19.78 -14.82
N GLU A 186 -5.86 19.68 -14.00
CA GLU A 186 -6.87 20.73 -13.87
C GLU A 186 -6.28 22.03 -13.33
N LYS A 187 -5.41 21.96 -12.32
CA LYS A 187 -4.67 23.14 -11.83
C LYS A 187 -3.80 23.75 -12.94
N TYR A 188 -3.03 22.93 -13.65
CA TYR A 188 -2.21 23.41 -14.78
C TYR A 188 -3.03 24.05 -15.89
N ALA A 189 -4.23 23.52 -16.19
CA ALA A 189 -5.12 24.10 -17.20
C ALA A 189 -5.71 25.45 -16.77
N LEU A 190 -5.94 25.65 -15.47
CA LEU A 190 -6.37 26.94 -14.90
C LEU A 190 -5.24 27.98 -14.84
N GLU A 191 -4.00 27.51 -14.67
CA GLU A 191 -2.80 28.36 -14.64
C GLU A 191 -2.28 28.73 -16.04
N GLN A 192 -2.76 28.07 -17.10
CA GLN A 192 -2.44 28.49 -18.46
C GLN A 192 -3.14 29.82 -18.79
N PRO A 193 -2.40 30.90 -19.08
CA PRO A 193 -2.99 32.14 -19.55
C PRO A 193 -3.70 31.88 -20.88
N ALA A 194 -4.91 32.43 -21.05
CA ALA A 194 -5.70 32.35 -22.26
C ALA A 194 -5.04 33.16 -23.39
N ASP A 195 -3.96 32.65 -23.98
CA ASP A 195 -3.30 33.31 -25.10
C ASP A 195 -2.65 32.31 -26.06
N THR A 196 -3.48 31.51 -26.75
CA THR A 196 -3.15 30.94 -28.07
C THR A 196 -4.41 30.50 -28.83
N VAL A 197 -5.35 31.42 -29.07
CA VAL A 197 -6.24 31.28 -30.23
C VAL A 197 -5.53 31.94 -31.40
N HIS A 198 -4.68 31.19 -32.11
CA HIS A 198 -4.30 31.60 -33.46
C HIS A 198 -5.55 31.48 -34.33
N THR A 199 -6.24 32.61 -34.48
CA THR A 199 -7.22 32.86 -35.53
C THR A 199 -6.51 32.65 -36.87
N VAL A 200 -6.77 31.52 -37.53
CA VAL A 200 -6.45 31.38 -38.95
C VAL A 200 -7.44 32.27 -39.70
N VAL A 201 -7.05 33.52 -39.88
CA VAL A 201 -7.70 34.45 -40.83
C VAL A 201 -7.32 33.96 -42.22
N GLN A 202 -8.25 33.26 -42.85
CA GLN A 202 -8.17 32.88 -44.25
C GLN A 202 -8.62 34.09 -45.09
N ASP A 203 -7.67 34.92 -45.48
CA ASP A 203 -7.89 36.04 -46.41
C ASP A 203 -7.32 35.65 -47.78
N SER A 204 -8.21 35.41 -48.75
CA SER A 204 -7.88 35.35 -50.18
C SER A 204 -8.12 36.73 -50.78
N PRO A 205 -7.26 37.21 -51.70
CA PRO A 205 -7.74 37.26 -53.08
C PRO A 205 -6.69 36.92 -54.16
N ASP A 206 -7.24 36.60 -55.34
CA ASP A 206 -6.62 36.21 -56.61
C ASP A 206 -5.60 37.19 -57.20
N VAL A 207 -4.51 36.68 -57.81
CA VAL A 207 -3.96 37.15 -59.10
C VAL A 207 -3.27 36.02 -59.88
N VAL A 208 -3.62 35.92 -61.16
CA VAL A 208 -3.17 35.01 -62.22
C VAL A 208 -1.78 35.39 -62.78
N SER A 209 -0.90 34.41 -63.08
CA SER A 209 -0.04 34.38 -64.29
C SER A 209 0.84 33.11 -64.42
N GLY A 210 0.52 32.27 -65.41
CA GLY A 210 1.42 31.84 -66.49
C GLY A 210 2.76 31.11 -66.24
N ARG A 211 2.77 29.83 -66.66
CA ARG A 211 3.79 29.11 -67.47
C ARG A 211 4.81 28.19 -66.73
N PRO A 212 5.08 26.97 -67.27
CA PRO A 212 5.90 25.93 -66.62
C PRO A 212 7.34 25.88 -67.16
N SER A 213 8.30 25.36 -66.37
CA SER A 213 9.52 24.66 -66.87
C SER A 213 10.37 24.02 -65.75
N ALA A 214 10.76 22.77 -66.00
CA ALA A 214 12.06 22.13 -65.71
C ALA A 214 12.54 21.88 -64.25
N THR A 215 12.65 20.59 -63.91
CA THR A 215 13.61 19.93 -63.00
C THR A 215 15.08 20.10 -63.47
N PRO A 216 16.14 19.70 -62.71
CA PRO A 216 16.32 19.41 -61.28
C PRO A 216 17.60 20.06 -60.66
N ASP A 217 17.93 19.66 -59.42
CA ASP A 217 19.23 19.65 -58.70
C ASP A 217 19.54 20.66 -57.57
N VAL A 218 19.71 20.07 -56.35
CA VAL A 218 20.83 20.20 -55.36
C VAL A 218 21.10 21.60 -54.79
N ALA A 219 21.21 21.91 -53.49
CA ALA A 219 21.35 21.27 -52.17
C ALA A 219 21.15 22.43 -51.13
N LEU A 220 20.98 22.34 -49.81
CA LEU A 220 21.66 21.62 -48.71
C LEU A 220 20.93 22.00 -47.39
N ASP A 221 21.23 21.27 -46.31
CA ASP A 221 20.86 21.52 -44.91
C ASP A 221 19.49 21.02 -44.41
N ALA A 222 19.36 19.69 -44.38
CA ALA A 222 18.58 19.00 -43.34
C ALA A 222 19.53 18.17 -42.46
N SER A 223 19.63 18.57 -41.19
CA SER A 223 20.43 17.93 -40.14
C SER A 223 20.01 16.47 -39.93
N THR A 224 21.02 15.61 -39.94
CA THR A 224 21.02 14.17 -40.13
C THR A 224 20.52 13.38 -38.91
N PRO A 225 19.68 12.34 -39.08
CA PRO A 225 19.53 11.24 -38.12
C PRO A 225 20.75 10.30 -38.21
N LYS A 226 21.26 9.86 -37.05
CA LYS A 226 22.39 8.90 -36.93
C LYS A 226 22.21 7.65 -37.81
N PRO A 227 23.29 7.14 -38.42
CA PRO A 227 23.23 6.06 -39.38
C PRO A 227 22.92 4.72 -38.70
N VAL A 228 21.97 3.99 -39.27
CA VAL A 228 21.77 2.57 -39.03
C VAL A 228 22.96 1.86 -39.67
N THR A 229 23.94 1.47 -38.85
CA THR A 229 25.05 0.65 -39.29
C THR A 229 24.53 -0.72 -39.72
N SER A 230 24.97 -1.09 -40.91
CA SER A 230 24.80 -2.35 -41.60
C SER A 230 24.88 -3.57 -40.67
N GLU A 231 23.99 -4.52 -40.92
CA GLU A 231 23.89 -5.83 -40.29
C GLU A 231 25.20 -6.61 -40.51
N ASP A 232 26.09 -6.58 -39.52
CA ASP A 232 27.32 -7.38 -39.47
C ASP A 232 26.90 -8.85 -39.48
N SER A 233 27.02 -9.49 -40.65
CA SER A 233 26.62 -10.88 -40.90
C SER A 233 27.59 -11.90 -40.29
N ARG A 234 28.44 -11.48 -39.34
CA ARG A 234 29.25 -12.38 -38.53
C ARG A 234 28.37 -13.06 -37.49
N PRO A 235 28.54 -14.37 -37.26
CA PRO A 235 27.82 -15.06 -36.19
C PRO A 235 28.20 -14.43 -34.85
N ASP A 236 27.27 -13.70 -34.25
CA ASP A 236 27.42 -13.18 -32.89
C ASP A 236 27.48 -14.38 -31.93
N PRO A 237 28.63 -14.63 -31.27
CA PRO A 237 28.80 -15.79 -30.39
C PRO A 237 27.76 -15.79 -29.25
N LEU A 238 27.26 -14.62 -28.85
CA LEU A 238 26.23 -14.51 -27.83
C LEU A 238 24.87 -15.02 -28.32
N ARG A 239 24.58 -14.90 -29.62
CA ARG A 239 23.33 -15.39 -30.21
C ARG A 239 23.29 -16.92 -30.22
N THR A 240 24.40 -17.57 -30.57
CA THR A 240 24.51 -19.04 -30.48
C THR A 240 24.35 -19.56 -29.05
N ILE A 241 24.86 -18.83 -28.05
CA ILE A 241 24.68 -19.18 -26.63
C ILE A 241 23.21 -18.97 -26.21
N ALA A 242 22.58 -17.88 -26.67
CA ALA A 242 21.20 -17.56 -26.35
C ALA A 242 20.18 -18.51 -26.99
N ASP A 243 20.47 -19.03 -28.18
CA ASP A 243 19.61 -19.99 -28.88
C ASP A 243 19.65 -21.38 -28.22
N GLN A 244 20.74 -21.73 -27.54
CA GLN A 244 20.87 -22.99 -26.77
C GLN A 244 20.13 -22.94 -25.43
N ALA A 245 19.74 -21.76 -24.96
CA ALA A 245 19.07 -21.62 -23.68
C ALA A 245 17.64 -22.19 -23.72
N SER A 246 17.36 -23.11 -22.79
CA SER A 246 16.05 -23.78 -22.69
C SER A 246 14.95 -22.88 -22.13
N GLY A 247 15.31 -21.73 -21.53
CA GLY A 247 14.35 -20.77 -20.99
C GLY A 247 15.00 -19.55 -20.32
N PRO A 248 14.20 -18.65 -19.73
CA PRO A 248 14.68 -17.36 -19.21
C PRO A 248 15.76 -17.47 -18.15
N SER A 249 15.67 -18.47 -17.27
CA SER A 249 16.65 -18.67 -16.20
C SER A 249 18.00 -19.18 -16.70
N ASP A 250 17.95 -20.08 -17.69
CA ASP A 250 19.13 -20.65 -18.32
C ASP A 250 19.85 -19.60 -19.17
N LEU A 251 19.08 -18.79 -19.91
CA LEU A 251 19.58 -17.65 -20.69
C LEU A 251 20.31 -16.62 -19.83
N VAL A 252 19.68 -16.19 -18.73
CA VAL A 252 20.27 -15.19 -17.82
C VAL A 252 21.54 -15.75 -17.17
N ARG A 253 21.54 -17.03 -16.78
CA ARG A 253 22.70 -17.66 -16.13
C ARG A 253 23.88 -17.84 -17.08
N THR A 254 23.63 -18.26 -18.31
CA THR A 254 24.67 -18.42 -19.34
C THR A 254 25.24 -17.07 -19.77
N LEU A 255 24.39 -16.07 -20.00
CA LEU A 255 24.83 -14.71 -20.34
C LEU A 255 25.60 -14.04 -19.18
N ALA A 256 25.21 -14.25 -17.91
CA ALA A 256 25.92 -13.67 -16.77
C ALA A 256 27.42 -14.04 -16.71
N GLY A 257 27.83 -15.15 -17.32
CA GLY A 257 29.25 -15.53 -17.43
C GLY A 257 30.02 -14.78 -18.53
N HIS A 258 29.33 -14.07 -19.43
CA HIS A 258 29.90 -13.49 -20.65
C HIS A 258 29.72 -11.97 -20.76
N ILE A 259 28.77 -11.37 -20.04
CA ILE A 259 28.47 -9.93 -20.11
C ILE A 259 28.31 -9.27 -18.74
N HIS A 260 28.47 -7.96 -18.70
CA HIS A 260 28.35 -7.16 -17.47
C HIS A 260 26.90 -7.17 -16.94
N PRO A 261 26.68 -7.24 -15.60
CA PRO A 261 25.34 -7.29 -15.00
C PRO A 261 24.40 -6.18 -15.46
N ASP A 262 24.90 -4.96 -15.63
CA ASP A 262 24.08 -3.78 -15.98
C ASP A 262 23.49 -3.87 -17.40
N THR A 263 24.19 -4.55 -18.31
CA THR A 263 23.76 -4.75 -19.70
C THR A 263 23.02 -6.07 -19.93
N LEU A 264 22.90 -6.89 -18.89
CA LEU A 264 22.47 -8.28 -19.02
C LEU A 264 21.03 -8.40 -19.50
N VAL A 265 20.13 -7.62 -18.89
CA VAL A 265 18.69 -7.68 -19.21
C VAL A 265 18.43 -7.22 -20.63
N ASP A 266 19.02 -6.09 -21.03
CA ASP A 266 18.79 -5.51 -22.36
C ASP A 266 19.35 -6.41 -23.46
N THR A 267 20.52 -7.02 -23.21
CA THR A 267 21.14 -7.98 -24.14
C THR A 267 20.31 -9.26 -24.24
N ALA A 268 19.83 -9.81 -23.13
CA ALA A 268 19.00 -11.02 -23.11
C ALA A 268 17.65 -10.82 -23.85
N VAL A 269 16.99 -9.67 -23.65
CA VAL A 269 15.74 -9.33 -24.34
C VAL A 269 15.96 -9.13 -25.83
N ARG A 270 17.09 -8.52 -26.22
CA ARG A 270 17.45 -8.34 -27.63
C ARG A 270 17.74 -9.68 -28.32
N LEU A 271 18.40 -10.62 -27.65
CA LEU A 271 18.78 -11.91 -28.24
C LEU A 271 17.61 -12.91 -28.32
N ARG A 272 16.68 -12.90 -27.34
CA ARG A 272 15.52 -13.80 -27.26
C ARG A 272 14.21 -13.03 -27.05
N PRO A 273 13.71 -12.31 -28.07
CA PRO A 273 12.47 -11.54 -27.96
C PRO A 273 11.21 -12.43 -27.81
N ASP A 274 11.34 -13.74 -28.07
CA ASP A 274 10.30 -14.76 -27.85
C ASP A 274 10.01 -15.00 -26.36
N LEU A 275 10.97 -14.70 -25.48
CA LEU A 275 10.83 -14.90 -24.04
C LEU A 275 10.21 -13.66 -23.37
N LYS A 276 9.35 -13.89 -22.37
CA LYS A 276 8.73 -12.80 -21.60
C LYS A 276 9.80 -11.97 -20.87
N ALA A 277 9.92 -10.69 -21.22
CA ALA A 277 10.88 -9.76 -20.63
C ALA A 277 10.79 -9.68 -19.09
N ASP A 278 9.58 -9.79 -18.52
CA ASP A 278 9.37 -9.80 -17.06
C ASP A 278 9.95 -11.03 -16.37
N SER A 279 9.99 -12.17 -17.06
CA SER A 279 10.62 -13.38 -16.53
C SER A 279 12.14 -13.24 -16.52
N ILE A 280 12.73 -12.67 -17.57
CA ILE A 280 14.16 -12.36 -17.66
C ILE A 280 14.58 -11.38 -16.55
N ARG A 281 13.83 -10.27 -16.37
CA ARG A 281 14.07 -9.28 -15.31
C ARG A 281 14.00 -9.88 -13.90
N ARG A 282 12.98 -10.71 -13.63
CA ARG A 282 12.84 -11.38 -12.33
C ARG A 282 13.99 -12.33 -12.05
N THR A 283 14.44 -13.09 -13.05
CA THR A 283 15.56 -14.02 -12.87
C THR A 283 16.89 -13.29 -12.69
N ALA A 284 17.17 -12.25 -13.49
CA ALA A 284 18.36 -11.43 -13.34
C ALA A 284 18.45 -10.78 -11.94
N LYS A 285 17.32 -10.27 -11.41
CA LYS A 285 17.25 -9.71 -10.06
C LYS A 285 17.53 -10.74 -8.96
N ARG A 286 17.05 -11.99 -9.13
CA ARG A 286 17.35 -13.08 -8.17
C ARG A 286 18.84 -13.46 -8.20
N LEU A 287 19.44 -13.46 -9.38
CA LEU A 287 20.86 -13.73 -9.57
C LEU A 287 21.72 -12.64 -8.91
N GLY A 288 21.43 -11.35 -9.14
CA GLY A 288 22.17 -10.25 -8.52
C GLY A 288 22.15 -10.27 -6.98
N ASN A 289 21.05 -10.72 -6.36
CA ASN A 289 20.94 -10.86 -4.91
C ASN A 289 21.72 -12.06 -4.32
N THR A 290 22.22 -12.98 -5.16
CA THR A 290 22.94 -14.19 -4.70
C THR A 290 24.47 -13.97 -4.69
N TYR A 291 24.96 -12.92 -5.35
CA TYR A 291 26.39 -12.61 -5.52
C TYR A 291 26.81 -11.28 -4.86
N LEU A 292 25.94 -10.69 -4.02
CA LEU A 292 26.21 -9.58 -3.11
C LEU A 292 26.14 -10.08 -1.67
#